data_AF-A0A1C7GTA1-F1
#
_entry.id   AF-A0A1C7GTA1-F1
#
_cell.length_a   1.000
_cell.length_b   1.000
_cell.length_c   1.000
_cell.angle_alpha   90.00
_cell.angle_beta   90.00
_cell.angle_gamma   90.00
#
_symmetry.space_group_name_H-M   'P 1'
#
loop_
_entity.id
_entity.type
_entity.pdbx_description
1 polymer ?
#
loop_
_entity_poly.entity_id
_entity_poly.type
_entity_poly.pdbx_seq_one_letter_code
_entity_poly.pdbx_strand_id
1 'polypeptide(L)'
;MDKMNEETQRQTFREILFLLACPKANLADENFRTDIYKQLECLYIPKEGQPAFRHFYSDIFTVLTMLQRGDKPGTIDTLGENLFLLRDMYREEKPDTKDCDISDPLRKLYDHVSLDIARINYSDRADRELSGKEAISDIAAKVDRLNSEMESAHDEQENLNSDISSMKERLDDAKRLSDEFISIQQETNILKEKLSDAQKEYISILGIFAAVVLAFVGGSMFSSSVLESMSSTNIYRMIFVVDFLAFVVVSLVYLLVSFIMAINGTPKTKPVTRAKIMRWWRKKRGKAETEKVKKFFPITTIYLVCLLVAILDIVAWAVDLRGLVDYLTRSLPWLN
;
A
#
# COMPACT_ATOMS: atom_id res chain seq x y z
N MET A 1 -0.74 -60.25 -70.60
CA MET A 1 0.01 -60.02 -69.36
C MET A 1 -0.92 -60.26 -68.19
N ASP A 2 -0.51 -61.08 -67.23
CA ASP A 2 -1.26 -61.27 -65.98
C ASP A 2 -1.15 -59.99 -65.14
N LYS A 3 -2.27 -59.39 -64.72
CA LYS A 3 -2.29 -58.12 -63.97
C LYS A 3 -1.45 -58.18 -62.69
N MET A 4 -1.31 -59.37 -62.12
CA MET A 4 -0.52 -59.62 -60.92
C MET A 4 1.01 -59.51 -61.18
N ASN A 5 1.46 -59.80 -62.39
CA ASN A 5 2.87 -59.67 -62.79
C ASN A 5 3.25 -58.20 -63.02
N GLU A 6 2.35 -57.41 -63.62
CA GLU A 6 2.58 -55.99 -63.90
C GLU A 6 2.70 -55.16 -62.60
N GLU A 7 1.81 -55.35 -61.64
CA GLU A 7 1.88 -54.60 -60.37
C GLU A 7 3.14 -54.95 -59.56
N THR A 8 3.60 -56.20 -59.64
CA THR A 8 4.87 -56.63 -59.03
C THR A 8 6.06 -55.89 -59.65
N GLN A 9 6.10 -55.80 -60.99
CA GLN A 9 7.14 -55.04 -61.71
C GLN A 9 7.12 -53.55 -61.35
N ARG A 10 5.92 -52.95 -61.23
CA ARG A 10 5.76 -51.56 -60.82
C ARG A 10 6.21 -51.32 -59.39
N GLN A 11 5.95 -52.26 -58.48
CA GLN A 11 6.41 -52.18 -57.10
C GLN A 11 7.94 -52.25 -57.02
N THR A 12 8.56 -53.20 -57.71
CA THR A 12 10.03 -53.31 -57.79
C THR A 12 10.65 -52.05 -58.38
N PHE A 13 10.05 -51.49 -59.44
CA PHE A 13 10.49 -50.22 -60.03
C PHE A 13 10.49 -49.07 -59.01
N ARG A 14 9.39 -48.91 -58.25
CA ARG A 14 9.30 -47.86 -57.21
C ARG A 14 10.34 -48.07 -56.11
N GLU A 15 10.56 -49.30 -55.69
CA GLU A 15 11.57 -49.64 -54.68
C GLU A 15 12.99 -49.28 -55.12
N ILE A 16 13.33 -49.56 -56.39
CA ILE A 16 14.63 -49.15 -56.97
C ILE A 16 14.77 -47.63 -56.94
N LEU A 17 13.74 -46.88 -57.32
CA LEU A 17 13.79 -45.42 -57.28
C LEU A 17 13.93 -44.88 -55.84
N PHE A 18 13.24 -45.46 -54.86
CA PHE A 18 13.44 -45.06 -53.46
C PHE A 18 14.83 -45.39 -52.94
N LEU A 19 15.39 -46.54 -53.36
CA LEU A 19 16.74 -46.92 -53.00
C LEU A 19 17.76 -45.94 -53.58
N LEU A 20 17.61 -45.57 -54.85
CA LEU A 20 18.44 -44.57 -55.54
C LEU A 20 18.27 -43.16 -54.99
N ALA A 21 17.13 -42.83 -54.37
CA ALA A 21 16.92 -41.54 -53.72
C ALA A 21 17.63 -41.41 -52.36
N CYS A 22 18.03 -42.54 -51.76
CA CYS A 22 18.57 -42.56 -50.41
C CYS A 22 20.04 -42.10 -50.40
N PRO A 23 20.48 -41.23 -49.46
CA PRO A 23 21.87 -40.78 -49.36
C PRO A 23 22.88 -41.90 -49.07
N LYS A 24 22.39 -43.07 -48.64
CA LYS A 24 23.20 -44.27 -48.41
C LYS A 24 23.45 -45.08 -49.68
N ALA A 25 22.82 -44.73 -50.80
CA ALA A 25 23.07 -45.36 -52.09
C ALA A 25 24.46 -44.95 -52.58
N ASN A 26 25.43 -45.85 -52.41
CA ASN A 26 26.80 -45.61 -52.84
C ASN A 26 27.04 -46.23 -54.22
N LEU A 27 26.83 -45.45 -55.27
CA LEU A 27 27.11 -45.90 -56.65
C LEU A 27 28.60 -46.07 -56.95
N ALA A 28 29.49 -45.60 -56.06
CA ALA A 28 30.92 -45.89 -56.14
C ALA A 28 31.25 -47.31 -55.69
N ASP A 29 30.37 -47.98 -54.94
CA ASP A 29 30.49 -49.41 -54.65
C ASP A 29 30.03 -50.22 -55.88
N GLU A 30 30.99 -50.90 -56.50
CA GLU A 30 30.80 -51.72 -57.70
C GLU A 30 29.77 -52.84 -57.47
N ASN A 31 29.72 -53.42 -56.26
CA ASN A 31 28.77 -54.48 -55.94
C ASN A 31 27.33 -53.94 -55.90
N PHE A 32 27.14 -52.79 -55.24
CA PHE A 32 25.85 -52.12 -55.15
C PHE A 32 25.37 -51.68 -56.54
N ARG A 33 26.23 -51.04 -57.34
CA ARG A 33 25.92 -50.62 -58.71
C ARG A 33 25.54 -51.81 -59.60
N THR A 34 26.30 -52.89 -59.53
CA THR A 34 26.03 -54.12 -60.30
C THR A 34 24.69 -54.77 -59.91
N ASP A 35 24.34 -54.73 -58.62
CA ASP A 35 23.05 -55.25 -58.14
C ASP A 35 21.88 -54.42 -58.71
N ILE A 36 21.98 -53.09 -58.68
CA ILE A 36 21.00 -52.21 -59.31
C ILE A 36 20.87 -52.48 -60.81
N TYR A 37 21.98 -52.64 -61.53
CA TYR A 37 21.94 -52.98 -62.95
C TYR A 37 21.24 -54.31 -63.20
N LYS A 38 21.53 -55.36 -62.43
CA LYS A 38 20.85 -56.65 -62.54
C LYS A 38 19.35 -56.53 -62.28
N GLN A 39 18.94 -55.77 -61.27
CA GLN A 39 17.53 -55.53 -60.97
C GLN A 39 16.82 -54.81 -62.12
N LEU A 40 17.44 -53.78 -62.69
CA LEU A 40 16.89 -53.05 -63.84
C LEU A 40 16.90 -53.87 -65.13
N GLU A 41 17.95 -54.65 -65.39
CA GLU A 41 18.05 -55.58 -66.52
C GLU A 41 16.95 -56.65 -66.41
N CYS A 42 16.74 -57.24 -65.23
CA CYS A 42 15.66 -58.19 -64.98
C CYS A 42 14.26 -57.59 -65.14
N LEU A 43 14.13 -56.27 -64.94
CA LEU A 43 12.87 -55.55 -65.06
C LEU A 43 12.56 -55.20 -66.53
N TYR A 44 13.55 -54.68 -67.27
CA TYR A 44 13.37 -54.16 -68.63
C TYR A 44 13.51 -55.22 -69.73
N ILE A 45 14.29 -56.29 -69.51
CA ILE A 45 14.50 -57.34 -70.50
C ILE A 45 13.32 -58.34 -70.44
N PRO A 46 12.57 -58.53 -71.54
CA PRO A 46 11.42 -59.42 -71.55
C PRO A 46 11.84 -60.90 -71.46
N LYS A 47 11.09 -61.69 -70.67
CA LYS A 47 11.17 -63.16 -70.70
C LYS A 47 10.39 -63.69 -71.92
N GLU A 48 10.80 -64.83 -72.48
CA GLU A 48 10.20 -65.44 -73.68
C GLU A 48 8.66 -65.33 -73.69
N GLY A 49 8.11 -64.58 -74.65
CA GLY A 49 6.67 -64.40 -74.84
C GLY A 49 6.00 -63.26 -74.06
N GLN A 50 6.73 -62.42 -73.31
CA GLN A 50 6.18 -61.25 -72.59
C GLN A 50 6.60 -59.91 -73.23
N PRO A 51 5.75 -58.85 -73.19
CA PRO A 51 6.15 -57.53 -73.66
C PRO A 51 7.12 -56.85 -72.69
N ALA A 52 7.98 -55.97 -73.21
CA ALA A 52 8.97 -55.24 -72.41
C ALA A 52 8.31 -54.29 -71.40
N PHE A 53 8.86 -54.22 -70.19
CA PHE A 53 8.38 -53.30 -69.15
C PHE A 53 8.59 -51.84 -69.59
N ARG A 54 7.57 -51.02 -69.37
CA ARG A 54 7.64 -49.57 -69.58
C ARG A 54 7.36 -48.90 -68.25
N HIS A 55 8.27 -48.04 -67.80
CA HIS A 55 8.02 -47.23 -66.61
C HIS A 55 6.81 -46.31 -66.83
N PHE A 56 6.00 -46.16 -65.79
CA PHE A 56 4.82 -45.31 -65.81
C PHE A 56 5.13 -43.95 -65.22
N TYR A 57 4.73 -42.88 -65.92
CA TYR A 57 4.85 -41.51 -65.41
C TYR A 57 4.15 -41.33 -64.06
N SER A 58 3.02 -42.00 -63.85
CA SER A 58 2.30 -41.97 -62.56
C SER A 58 3.13 -42.52 -61.40
N ASP A 59 3.91 -43.59 -61.62
CA ASP A 59 4.77 -44.17 -60.59
C ASP A 59 5.97 -43.26 -60.30
N ILE A 60 6.61 -42.72 -61.34
CA ILE A 60 7.72 -41.77 -61.20
C ILE A 60 7.25 -40.54 -60.41
N PHE A 61 6.13 -39.93 -60.82
CA PHE A 61 5.56 -38.78 -60.15
C PHE A 61 5.17 -39.08 -58.69
N THR A 62 4.62 -40.26 -58.42
CA THR A 62 4.28 -40.68 -57.04
C THR A 62 5.53 -40.79 -56.18
N VAL A 63 6.61 -41.39 -56.70
CA VAL A 63 7.89 -41.48 -55.97
C VAL A 63 8.46 -40.08 -55.70
N LEU A 64 8.50 -39.22 -56.72
CA LEU A 64 9.04 -37.86 -56.58
C LEU A 64 8.24 -37.03 -55.57
N THR A 65 6.90 -37.12 -55.59
CA THR A 65 6.05 -36.39 -54.64
C THR A 65 6.17 -36.91 -53.21
N MET A 66 6.31 -38.23 -53.00
CA MET A 66 6.57 -38.80 -51.68
C MET A 66 7.94 -38.37 -51.13
N LEU A 67 8.96 -38.31 -51.98
CA LEU A 67 10.29 -37.82 -51.60
C LEU A 67 10.26 -36.33 -51.26
N GLN A 68 9.55 -35.51 -52.05
CA GLN A 68 9.45 -34.06 -51.81
C GLN A 68 8.73 -33.73 -50.50
N ARG A 69 7.72 -34.52 -50.13
CA ARG A 69 7.00 -34.38 -48.86
C ARG A 69 7.78 -34.90 -47.64
N GLY A 70 8.84 -35.67 -47.87
CA GLY A 70 9.59 -36.35 -46.81
C GLY A 70 8.93 -37.63 -46.28
N ASP A 71 7.97 -38.21 -47.01
CA ASP A 71 7.27 -39.45 -46.62
C ASP A 71 8.20 -40.68 -46.69
N LYS A 72 9.30 -40.56 -47.44
CA LYS A 72 10.32 -41.61 -47.65
C LYS A 72 11.73 -41.02 -47.50
N PRO A 73 12.72 -41.80 -47.03
CA PRO A 73 14.08 -41.32 -46.89
C PRO A 73 14.71 -41.04 -48.26
N GLY A 74 15.31 -39.86 -48.41
CA GLY A 74 15.94 -39.43 -49.66
C GLY A 74 15.47 -38.06 -50.12
N THR A 75 16.06 -37.56 -51.20
CA THR A 75 15.61 -36.33 -51.87
C THR A 75 15.44 -36.59 -53.36
N ILE A 76 14.58 -35.79 -54.00
CA ILE A 76 14.40 -35.83 -55.45
C ILE A 76 15.69 -35.46 -56.20
N ASP A 77 16.53 -34.60 -55.62
CA ASP A 77 17.81 -34.20 -56.18
C ASP A 77 18.81 -35.37 -56.16
N THR A 78 18.94 -36.08 -55.03
CA THR A 78 19.80 -37.27 -54.92
C THR A 78 19.36 -38.37 -55.88
N LEU A 79 18.04 -38.56 -56.07
CA LEU A 79 17.53 -39.49 -57.08
C LEU A 79 17.95 -39.08 -58.50
N GLY A 80 17.83 -37.79 -58.84
CA GLY A 80 18.23 -37.26 -60.13
C GLY A 80 19.73 -37.43 -60.40
N GLU A 81 20.57 -37.11 -59.42
CA GLU A 81 22.03 -37.31 -59.48
C GLU A 81 22.40 -38.78 -59.62
N ASN A 82 21.80 -39.65 -58.81
CA ASN A 82 22.11 -41.07 -58.85
C ASN A 82 21.65 -41.72 -60.16
N LEU A 83 20.50 -41.33 -60.72
CA LEU A 83 20.08 -41.79 -62.05
C LEU A 83 20.98 -41.28 -63.17
N PHE A 84 21.51 -40.05 -63.04
CA PHE A 84 22.51 -39.53 -63.98
C PHE A 84 23.76 -40.41 -63.97
N LEU A 85 24.34 -40.65 -62.79
CA LEU A 85 25.54 -41.46 -62.61
C LEU A 85 25.32 -42.90 -63.09
N LEU A 86 24.19 -43.50 -62.71
CA LEU A 86 23.82 -44.85 -63.12
C LEU A 86 23.75 -44.99 -64.65
N ARG A 87 23.18 -43.99 -65.33
CA ARG A 87 23.10 -43.92 -66.80
C ARG A 87 24.47 -43.75 -67.46
N ASP A 88 25.30 -42.88 -66.90
CA ASP A 88 26.61 -42.54 -67.45
C ASP A 88 27.57 -43.72 -67.36
N MET A 89 27.67 -44.34 -66.17
CA MET A 89 28.58 -45.46 -65.90
C MET A 89 28.18 -46.76 -66.60
N TYR A 90 26.88 -46.97 -66.88
CA TYR A 90 26.42 -48.18 -67.60
C TYR A 90 26.99 -48.25 -69.01
N ARG A 91 27.17 -47.10 -69.66
CA ARG A 91 27.75 -46.99 -71.01
C ARG A 91 29.25 -47.33 -71.02
N GLU A 92 29.97 -47.03 -69.94
CA GLU A 92 31.41 -47.27 -69.83
C GLU A 92 31.74 -48.77 -69.61
N GLU A 93 30.89 -49.49 -68.88
CA GLU A 93 31.13 -50.90 -68.52
C GLU A 93 30.82 -51.91 -69.64
N LYS A 94 29.96 -51.59 -70.62
CA LYS A 94 29.52 -52.55 -71.66
C LYS A 94 29.45 -51.96 -73.07
N PRO A 95 30.59 -51.79 -73.77
CA PRO A 95 30.58 -51.23 -75.13
C PRO A 95 30.02 -52.17 -76.24
N ASP A 96 29.91 -53.49 -76.04
CA ASP A 96 29.68 -54.43 -77.18
C ASP A 96 28.84 -55.70 -76.89
N THR A 97 27.95 -55.71 -75.89
CA THR A 97 27.03 -56.85 -75.63
C THR A 97 25.57 -56.52 -75.97
N LYS A 98 25.14 -56.92 -77.18
CA LYS A 98 23.83 -56.54 -77.76
C LYS A 98 22.62 -57.26 -77.15
N ASP A 99 22.83 -58.37 -76.44
CA ASP A 99 21.74 -59.22 -75.95
C ASP A 99 21.14 -58.78 -74.59
N CYS A 100 21.77 -57.85 -73.89
CA CYS A 100 21.33 -57.36 -72.57
C CYS A 100 21.52 -55.83 -72.38
N ASP A 101 21.18 -54.99 -73.36
CA ASP A 101 21.37 -53.53 -73.28
C ASP A 101 20.10 -52.79 -72.78
N ILE A 102 20.18 -52.14 -71.61
CA ILE A 102 19.12 -51.27 -71.05
C ILE A 102 19.43 -49.76 -71.13
N SER A 103 20.41 -49.35 -71.94
CA SER A 103 20.83 -47.94 -72.08
C SER A 103 19.69 -47.01 -72.47
N ASP A 104 18.84 -47.45 -73.41
CA ASP A 104 17.76 -46.62 -73.95
C ASP A 104 16.57 -46.47 -72.97
N PRO A 105 16.12 -47.53 -72.27
CA PRO A 105 15.23 -47.41 -71.11
C PRO A 105 15.76 -46.50 -69.99
N LEU A 106 17.04 -46.62 -69.65
CA LEU A 106 17.67 -45.83 -68.58
C LEU A 106 17.79 -44.34 -68.94
N ARG A 107 18.09 -44.03 -70.21
CA ARG A 107 18.06 -42.67 -70.75
C ARG A 107 16.67 -42.04 -70.64
N LYS A 108 15.62 -42.78 -71.02
CA LYS A 108 14.22 -42.31 -70.93
C LYS A 108 13.79 -42.10 -69.47
N LEU A 109 14.19 -43.00 -68.58
CA LEU A 109 13.92 -42.87 -67.14
C LEU A 109 14.54 -41.60 -66.57
N TYR A 110 15.84 -41.38 -66.84
CA TYR A 110 16.53 -40.16 -66.42
C TYR A 110 15.86 -38.89 -66.98
N ASP A 111 15.53 -38.89 -68.27
CA ASP A 111 14.87 -37.76 -68.93
C ASP A 111 13.54 -37.39 -68.24
N HIS A 112 12.69 -38.39 -67.99
CA HIS A 112 11.40 -38.16 -67.32
C HIS A 112 11.54 -37.73 -65.86
N VAL A 113 12.45 -38.36 -65.11
CA VAL A 113 12.71 -37.99 -63.72
C VAL A 113 13.27 -36.57 -63.64
N SER A 114 14.25 -36.21 -64.48
CA SER A 114 14.84 -34.86 -64.49
C SER A 114 13.82 -33.77 -64.86
N LEU A 115 12.94 -34.07 -65.81
CA LEU A 115 11.89 -33.15 -66.25
C LEU A 115 10.84 -32.95 -65.16
N ASP A 116 10.41 -34.01 -64.47
CA ASP A 116 9.44 -33.89 -63.38
C ASP A 116 10.05 -33.26 -62.12
N ILE A 117 11.34 -33.47 -61.83
CA ILE A 117 12.07 -32.72 -60.79
C ILE A 117 12.05 -31.21 -61.10
N ALA A 118 12.35 -30.82 -62.33
CA ALA A 118 12.33 -29.42 -62.75
C ALA A 118 10.92 -28.79 -62.59
N ARG A 119 9.86 -29.54 -62.89
CA ARG A 119 8.47 -29.10 -62.71
C ARG A 119 8.10 -28.90 -61.24
N ILE A 120 8.46 -29.86 -60.38
CA ILE A 120 8.21 -29.77 -58.93
C ILE A 120 8.92 -28.55 -58.36
N ASN A 121 10.20 -28.36 -58.68
CA ASN A 121 10.99 -27.23 -58.20
C ASN A 121 10.45 -25.87 -58.67
N TYR A 122 9.94 -25.77 -59.90
CA TYR A 122 9.30 -24.55 -60.39
C TYR A 122 8.01 -24.22 -59.62
N SER A 123 7.17 -25.24 -59.37
CA SER A 123 5.93 -25.08 -58.61
C SER A 123 6.20 -24.66 -57.16
N ASP A 124 7.14 -25.32 -56.49
CA ASP A 124 7.51 -25.01 -55.10
C ASP A 124 8.05 -23.59 -54.93
N ARG A 125 8.82 -23.10 -55.91
CA ARG A 125 9.35 -21.73 -55.86
C ARG A 125 8.24 -20.69 -55.98
N ALA A 126 7.29 -20.90 -56.89
CA ALA A 126 6.15 -20.02 -57.05
C ALA A 126 5.29 -19.97 -55.78
N ASP A 127 5.05 -21.13 -55.16
CA ASP A 127 4.26 -21.24 -53.93
C ASP A 127 4.95 -20.56 -52.74
N ARG A 128 6.27 -20.75 -52.58
CA ARG A 128 7.07 -20.07 -51.55
C ARG A 128 7.04 -18.55 -51.71
N GLU A 129 7.16 -18.03 -52.93
CA GLU A 129 7.11 -16.60 -53.19
C GLU A 129 5.74 -15.99 -52.85
N LEU A 130 4.66 -16.69 -53.21
CA LEU A 130 3.30 -16.28 -52.87
C LEU A 130 3.08 -16.25 -51.35
N SER A 131 3.44 -17.35 -50.66
CA SER A 131 3.32 -17.43 -49.19
C SER A 131 4.16 -16.37 -48.47
N GLY A 132 5.33 -16.03 -49.01
CA GLY A 132 6.20 -14.99 -48.45
C GLY A 132 5.60 -13.61 -48.60
N LYS A 133 4.99 -13.31 -49.76
CA LYS A 133 4.28 -12.05 -50.00
C LYS A 133 3.06 -11.90 -49.10
N GLU A 134 2.28 -12.96 -48.93
CA GLU A 134 1.12 -12.97 -48.02
C GLU A 134 1.56 -12.74 -46.56
N ALA A 135 2.58 -13.45 -46.09
CA ALA A 135 3.11 -13.25 -44.73
C ALA A 135 3.62 -11.82 -44.50
N ILE A 136 4.30 -11.22 -45.48
CA ILE A 136 4.77 -9.82 -45.38
C ILE A 136 3.58 -8.85 -45.37
N SER A 137 2.55 -9.10 -46.18
CA SER A 137 1.33 -8.29 -46.20
C SER A 137 0.60 -8.33 -44.85
N ASP A 138 0.47 -9.51 -44.25
CA ASP A 138 -0.14 -9.67 -42.93
C ASP A 138 0.66 -8.98 -41.82
N ILE A 139 2.00 -9.06 -41.89
CA ILE A 139 2.88 -8.35 -40.97
C ILE A 139 2.71 -6.83 -41.13
N ALA A 140 2.68 -6.32 -42.36
CA ALA A 140 2.48 -4.89 -42.61
C ALA A 140 1.15 -4.41 -42.03
N ALA A 141 0.06 -5.13 -42.29
CA ALA A 141 -1.25 -4.81 -41.73
C ALA A 141 -1.27 -4.86 -40.19
N LYS A 142 -0.51 -5.77 -39.58
CA LYS A 142 -0.37 -5.83 -38.12
C LYS A 142 0.46 -4.67 -37.56
N VAL A 143 1.54 -4.28 -38.24
CA VAL A 143 2.36 -3.12 -37.87
C VAL A 143 1.53 -1.84 -37.93
N ASP A 144 0.69 -1.66 -38.96
CA ASP A 144 -0.18 -0.49 -39.08
C ASP A 144 -1.20 -0.42 -37.94
N ARG A 145 -1.81 -1.55 -37.56
CA ARG A 145 -2.70 -1.62 -36.38
C ARG A 145 -1.96 -1.26 -35.11
N LEU A 146 -0.78 -1.83 -34.88
CA LEU A 146 0.05 -1.53 -33.70
C LEU A 146 0.44 -0.06 -33.63
N ASN A 147 0.76 0.57 -34.77
CA ASN A 147 1.05 2.00 -34.81
C ASN A 147 -0.17 2.84 -34.42
N SER A 148 -1.36 2.48 -34.92
CA SER A 148 -2.61 3.19 -34.54
C SER A 148 -2.96 3.03 -33.06
N GLU A 149 -2.76 1.83 -32.51
CA GLU A 149 -2.95 1.57 -31.08
C GLU A 149 -1.93 2.35 -30.24
N MET A 150 -0.68 2.41 -30.68
CA MET A 150 0.39 3.17 -30.00
C MET A 150 0.12 4.67 -29.99
N GLU A 151 -0.40 5.22 -31.09
CA GLU A 151 -0.79 6.64 -31.16
C GLU A 151 -1.92 6.94 -30.17
N SER A 152 -2.97 6.10 -30.14
CA SER A 152 -4.06 6.27 -29.16
C SER A 152 -3.61 6.14 -27.70
N ALA A 153 -2.67 5.22 -27.43
CA ALA A 153 -2.10 5.04 -26.10
C ALA A 153 -1.21 6.24 -25.69
N HIS A 154 -0.52 6.86 -26.67
CA HIS A 154 0.28 8.05 -26.43
C HIS A 154 -0.61 9.26 -26.07
N ASP A 155 -1.72 9.46 -26.78
CA ASP A 155 -2.69 10.52 -26.47
C ASP A 155 -3.30 10.32 -25.08
N GLU A 156 -3.65 9.08 -24.71
CA GLU A 156 -4.12 8.76 -23.37
C GLU A 156 -3.04 9.03 -22.31
N GLN A 157 -1.77 8.71 -22.59
CA GLN A 157 -0.65 8.99 -21.71
C GLN A 157 -0.44 10.49 -21.49
N GLU A 158 -0.59 11.32 -22.54
CA GLU A 158 -0.49 12.78 -22.42
C GLU A 158 -1.61 13.35 -21.55
N ASN A 159 -2.85 12.90 -21.78
CA ASN A 159 -3.99 13.28 -20.95
C ASN A 159 -3.78 12.90 -19.48
N LEU A 160 -3.37 11.67 -19.20
CA LEU A 160 -3.06 11.21 -17.84
C LEU A 160 -1.95 12.04 -17.18
N ASN A 161 -0.92 12.44 -17.94
CA ASN A 161 0.15 13.26 -17.41
C ASN A 161 -0.34 14.68 -17.04
N SER A 162 -1.26 15.23 -17.83
CA SER A 162 -1.93 16.50 -17.52
C SER A 162 -2.77 16.39 -16.24
N ASP A 163 -3.52 15.30 -16.06
CA ASP A 163 -4.31 15.06 -14.84
C ASP A 163 -3.41 14.93 -13.61
N ILE A 164 -2.31 14.19 -13.71
CA ILE A 164 -1.32 14.05 -12.63
C ILE A 164 -0.76 15.41 -12.21
N SER A 165 -0.51 16.32 -13.17
CA SER A 165 0.00 17.65 -12.87
C SER A 165 -0.99 18.47 -12.05
N SER A 166 -2.28 18.44 -12.42
CA SER A 166 -3.34 19.13 -11.68
C SER A 166 -3.58 18.51 -10.30
N MET A 167 -3.49 17.19 -10.19
CA MET A 167 -3.60 16.49 -8.90
C MET A 167 -2.47 16.86 -7.96
N LYS A 168 -1.25 17.03 -8.48
CA LYS A 168 -0.08 17.43 -7.69
C LYS A 168 -0.25 18.83 -7.11
N GLU A 169 -0.76 19.77 -7.90
CA GLU A 169 -1.07 21.13 -7.44
C GLU A 169 -2.10 21.10 -6.29
N ARG A 170 -3.21 20.36 -6.47
CA ARG A 170 -4.24 20.20 -5.43
C ARG A 170 -3.70 19.56 -4.14
N LEU A 171 -2.75 18.62 -4.28
CA LEU A 171 -2.11 17.99 -3.12
C LEU A 171 -1.24 18.98 -2.34
N ASP A 172 -0.51 19.84 -3.04
CA ASP A 172 0.33 20.86 -2.40
C ASP A 172 -0.52 21.96 -1.74
N ASP A 173 -1.65 22.34 -2.33
CA ASP A 173 -2.63 23.21 -1.67
C ASP A 173 -3.24 22.57 -0.41
N ALA A 174 -3.60 21.29 -0.48
CA ALA A 174 -4.12 20.55 0.67
C ALA A 174 -3.11 20.47 1.83
N LYS A 175 -1.81 20.32 1.53
CA LYS A 175 -0.75 20.37 2.54
C LYS A 175 -0.65 21.75 3.20
N ARG A 176 -0.68 22.83 2.40
CA ARG A 176 -0.64 24.20 2.93
C ARG A 176 -1.82 24.48 3.88
N LEU A 177 -3.02 24.04 3.51
CA LEU A 177 -4.21 24.14 4.36
C LEU A 177 -4.05 23.32 5.65
N SER A 178 -3.46 22.12 5.57
CA SER A 178 -3.17 21.30 6.75
C SER A 178 -2.19 21.99 7.71
N ASP A 179 -1.14 22.63 7.19
CA ASP A 179 -0.15 23.35 8.00
C ASP A 179 -0.78 24.59 8.68
N GLU A 180 -1.64 25.32 7.96
CA GLU A 180 -2.41 26.43 8.51
C GLU A 180 -3.40 25.97 9.60
N PHE A 181 -4.03 24.81 9.42
CA PHE A 181 -4.90 24.25 10.46
C PHE A 181 -4.13 23.93 11.76
N ILE A 182 -2.91 23.42 11.65
CA ILE A 182 -2.06 23.12 12.81
C ILE A 182 -1.69 24.41 13.57
N SER A 183 -1.33 25.48 12.87
CA SER A 183 -0.98 26.76 13.50
C SER A 183 -2.19 27.38 14.20
N ILE A 184 -3.37 27.38 13.56
CA ILE A 184 -4.63 27.84 14.16
C ILE A 184 -4.97 26.99 15.39
N GLN A 185 -4.81 25.68 15.34
CA GLN A 185 -5.06 24.81 16.49
C GLN A 185 -4.13 25.13 17.67
N GLN A 186 -2.88 25.50 17.39
CA GLN A 186 -1.94 25.94 18.42
C GLN A 186 -2.36 27.29 19.02
N GLU A 187 -2.74 28.26 18.21
CA GLU A 187 -3.22 29.56 18.68
C GLU A 187 -4.49 29.44 19.52
N THR A 188 -5.46 28.61 19.09
CA THR A 188 -6.69 28.35 19.86
C THR A 188 -6.40 27.69 21.20
N ASN A 189 -5.41 26.78 21.29
CA ASN A 189 -4.99 26.19 22.56
C ASN A 189 -4.37 27.23 23.50
N ILE A 190 -3.53 28.13 22.98
CA ILE A 190 -2.94 29.22 23.76
C ILE A 190 -4.03 30.20 24.23
N LEU A 191 -4.97 30.55 23.36
CA LEU A 191 -6.10 31.40 23.71
C LEU A 191 -6.98 30.76 24.78
N LYS A 192 -7.24 29.46 24.69
CA LYS A 192 -8.00 28.71 25.71
C LYS A 192 -7.30 28.73 27.08
N GLU A 193 -5.98 28.61 27.11
CA GLU A 193 -5.21 28.74 28.35
C GLU A 193 -5.32 30.15 28.94
N LYS A 194 -5.11 31.18 28.11
CA LYS A 194 -5.27 32.59 28.54
C LYS A 194 -6.69 32.90 29.04
N LEU A 195 -7.71 32.35 28.39
CA LEU A 195 -9.11 32.51 28.82
C LEU A 195 -9.35 31.82 30.16
N SER A 196 -8.82 30.62 30.37
CA SER A 196 -8.92 29.93 31.66
C SER A 196 -8.27 30.73 32.80
N ASP A 197 -7.16 31.41 32.53
CA ASP A 197 -6.50 32.24 33.54
C ASP A 197 -7.27 33.55 33.78
N ALA A 198 -7.74 34.22 32.72
CA ALA A 198 -8.62 35.37 32.84
C ALA A 198 -9.93 35.04 33.58
N GLN A 199 -10.49 33.85 33.38
CA GLN A 199 -11.68 33.38 34.10
C GLN A 199 -11.40 33.25 35.61
N LYS A 200 -10.23 32.78 36.03
CA LYS A 200 -9.85 32.72 37.45
C LYS A 200 -9.70 34.11 38.05
N GLU A 201 -9.08 35.03 37.31
CA GLU A 201 -8.97 36.43 37.71
C GLU A 201 -10.35 37.08 37.87
N TYR A 202 -11.27 36.84 36.93
CA TYR A 202 -12.65 37.32 36.99
C TYR A 202 -13.40 36.78 38.21
N ILE A 203 -13.36 35.46 38.46
CA ILE A 203 -13.98 34.84 39.65
C ILE A 203 -13.43 35.47 40.93
N SER A 204 -12.15 35.81 40.96
CA SER A 204 -11.49 36.41 42.12
C SER A 204 -11.92 37.84 42.35
N ILE A 205 -11.98 38.65 41.29
CA ILE A 205 -12.52 40.02 41.34
C ILE A 205 -13.97 39.99 41.84
N LEU A 206 -14.80 39.10 41.30
CA LEU A 206 -16.19 38.92 41.73
C LEU A 206 -16.28 38.51 43.20
N GLY A 207 -15.43 37.60 43.66
CA GLY A 207 -15.35 37.20 45.06
C GLY A 207 -14.97 38.35 46.00
N ILE A 208 -14.02 39.19 45.61
CA ILE A 208 -13.65 40.39 46.37
C ILE A 208 -14.83 41.36 46.45
N PHE A 209 -15.52 41.62 45.33
CA PHE A 209 -16.71 42.48 45.33
C PHE A 209 -17.82 41.94 46.23
N ALA A 210 -18.09 40.64 46.18
CA ALA A 210 -19.09 40.00 47.04
C ALA A 210 -18.72 40.14 48.53
N ALA A 211 -17.45 39.96 48.89
CA ALA A 211 -16.98 40.14 50.26
C ALA A 211 -17.11 41.59 50.74
N VAL A 212 -16.78 42.58 49.91
CA VAL A 212 -16.93 44.02 50.25
C VAL A 212 -18.40 44.39 50.44
N VAL A 213 -19.29 43.98 49.52
CA VAL A 213 -20.73 44.25 49.62
C VAL A 213 -21.34 43.57 50.84
N LEU A 214 -20.99 42.30 51.09
CA LEU A 214 -21.48 41.55 52.25
C LEU A 214 -21.03 42.19 53.57
N ALA A 215 -19.76 42.61 53.67
CA ALA A 215 -19.25 43.29 54.85
C ALA A 215 -19.96 44.63 55.08
N PHE A 216 -20.20 45.42 54.02
CA PHE A 216 -20.86 46.72 54.14
C PHE A 216 -22.35 46.60 54.49
N VAL A 217 -23.11 45.78 53.76
CA VAL A 217 -24.56 45.59 54.00
C VAL A 217 -24.78 44.88 55.33
N GLY A 218 -24.04 43.79 55.59
CA GLY A 218 -24.13 43.04 56.83
C GLY A 218 -23.72 43.86 58.05
N GLY A 219 -22.61 44.61 57.95
CA GLY A 219 -22.14 45.49 59.02
C GLY A 219 -23.10 46.66 59.30
N SER A 220 -23.67 47.27 58.25
CA SER A 220 -24.62 48.38 58.39
C SER A 220 -25.95 47.93 59.00
N MET A 221 -26.51 46.81 58.54
CA MET A 221 -27.74 46.26 59.10
C MET A 221 -27.55 45.86 60.56
N PHE A 222 -26.45 45.17 60.87
CA PHE A 222 -26.15 44.78 62.24
C PHE A 222 -26.01 46.00 63.16
N SER A 223 -25.23 47.01 62.76
CA SER A 223 -25.06 48.25 63.53
C SER A 223 -26.40 48.91 63.85
N SER A 224 -27.31 48.98 62.87
CA SER A 224 -28.65 49.54 63.04
C SER A 224 -29.48 48.75 64.06
N SER A 225 -29.49 47.42 63.96
CA SER A 225 -30.22 46.55 64.90
C SER A 225 -29.69 46.62 66.33
N VAL A 226 -28.37 46.77 66.50
CA VAL A 226 -27.74 46.92 67.82
C VAL A 226 -28.10 48.26 68.45
N LEU A 227 -28.06 49.35 67.68
CA LEU A 227 -28.42 50.70 68.15
C LEU A 227 -29.90 50.78 68.56
N GLU A 228 -30.80 50.13 67.83
CA GLU A 228 -32.22 50.07 68.17
C GLU A 228 -32.47 49.32 69.49
N SER A 229 -31.76 48.21 69.69
CA SER A 229 -31.89 47.35 70.87
C SER A 229 -31.21 47.92 72.13
N MET A 230 -30.42 48.99 72.00
CA MET A 230 -29.65 49.60 73.10
C MET A 230 -30.54 50.22 74.18
N SER A 231 -31.75 50.68 73.83
CA SER A 231 -32.64 51.39 74.77
C SER A 231 -33.46 50.48 75.68
N SER A 232 -33.69 49.23 75.28
CA SER A 232 -34.67 48.32 75.91
C SER A 232 -34.05 47.15 76.68
N THR A 233 -32.74 46.92 76.55
CA THR A 233 -32.07 45.70 77.05
C THR A 233 -30.92 46.02 78.01
N ASN A 234 -30.69 45.14 78.98
CA ASN A 234 -29.54 45.24 79.87
C ASN A 234 -28.22 45.21 79.07
N ILE A 235 -27.33 46.15 79.36
CA ILE A 235 -26.05 46.36 78.68
C ILE A 235 -25.20 45.09 78.59
N TYR A 236 -25.13 44.27 79.64
CA TYR A 236 -24.31 43.05 79.64
C TYR A 236 -24.87 41.95 78.73
N ARG A 237 -26.20 41.85 78.62
CA ARG A 237 -26.84 40.88 77.71
C ARG A 237 -26.68 41.29 76.25
N MET A 238 -26.74 42.60 76.00
CA MET A 238 -26.51 43.17 74.67
C MET A 238 -25.08 42.93 74.18
N ILE A 239 -24.07 43.26 75.00
CA ILE A 239 -22.66 43.08 74.62
C ILE A 239 -22.36 41.61 74.32
N PHE A 240 -22.83 40.69 75.16
CA PHE A 240 -22.63 39.26 74.95
C PHE A 240 -23.23 38.76 73.62
N VAL A 241 -24.45 39.18 73.26
CA VAL A 241 -25.10 38.80 71.99
C VAL A 241 -24.39 39.44 70.80
N VAL A 242 -23.95 40.70 70.94
CA VAL A 242 -23.19 41.44 69.93
C VAL A 242 -21.87 40.74 69.62
N ASP A 243 -21.14 40.32 70.64
CA ASP A 243 -19.86 39.64 70.50
C ASP A 243 -20.00 38.25 69.88
N PHE A 244 -21.02 37.48 70.30
CA PHE A 244 -21.31 36.19 69.67
C PHE A 244 -21.66 36.35 68.19
N LEU A 245 -22.47 37.35 67.83
CA LEU A 245 -22.84 37.58 66.43
C LEU A 245 -21.65 38.08 65.61
N ALA A 246 -20.82 38.97 66.16
CA ALA A 246 -19.60 39.43 65.52
C ALA A 246 -18.64 38.26 65.22
N PHE A 247 -18.51 37.30 66.15
CA PHE A 247 -17.74 36.07 65.95
C PHE A 247 -18.24 35.24 64.76
N VAL A 248 -19.56 35.06 64.63
CA VAL A 248 -20.17 34.33 63.50
C VAL A 248 -19.90 35.05 62.17
N VAL A 249 -20.07 36.36 62.12
CA VAL A 249 -19.82 37.17 60.91
C VAL A 249 -18.35 37.11 60.48
N VAL A 250 -17.41 37.26 61.42
CA VAL A 250 -15.97 37.16 61.13
C VAL A 250 -15.59 35.76 60.62
N SER A 251 -16.19 34.71 61.18
CA SER A 251 -15.97 33.32 60.74
C SER A 251 -16.46 33.07 59.31
N LEU A 252 -17.63 33.63 58.96
CA LEU A 252 -18.16 33.58 57.59
C LEU A 252 -17.25 34.32 56.61
N VAL A 253 -16.85 35.55 56.94
CA VAL A 253 -15.95 36.34 56.07
C VAL A 253 -14.61 35.62 55.84
N TYR A 254 -14.04 34.99 56.87
CA TYR A 254 -12.83 34.18 56.73
C TYR A 254 -13.01 33.01 55.77
N LEU A 255 -14.14 32.28 55.85
CA LEU A 255 -14.44 31.19 54.93
C LEU A 255 -14.51 31.68 53.49
N LEU A 256 -15.17 32.82 53.23
CA LEU A 256 -15.23 33.42 51.89
C LEU A 256 -13.84 33.81 51.37
N VAL A 257 -13.01 34.47 52.19
CA VAL A 257 -11.66 34.88 51.79
C VAL A 257 -10.75 33.66 51.56
N SER A 258 -10.85 32.63 52.40
CA SER A 258 -10.13 31.37 52.23
C SER A 258 -10.54 30.65 50.94
N PHE A 259 -11.82 30.71 50.56
CA PHE A 259 -12.32 30.15 49.31
C PHE A 259 -11.76 30.89 48.08
N ILE A 260 -11.73 32.23 48.12
CA ILE A 260 -11.10 33.06 47.06
C ILE A 260 -9.61 32.73 46.92
N MET A 261 -8.91 32.51 48.03
CA MET A 261 -7.50 32.13 48.02
C MET A 261 -7.29 30.71 47.45
N ALA A 262 -8.19 29.77 47.74
CA ALA A 262 -8.12 28.42 47.19
C ALA A 262 -8.29 28.40 45.65
N ILE A 263 -9.12 29.29 45.09
CA ILE A 263 -9.30 29.42 43.64
C ILE A 263 -8.08 30.07 42.96
N ASN A 264 -7.43 31.03 43.63
CA ASN A 264 -6.22 31.70 43.11
C ASN A 264 -4.92 30.90 43.34
N GLY A 265 -4.91 29.99 44.31
CA GLY A 265 -3.70 29.46 44.92
C GLY A 265 -3.41 28.00 44.61
N THR A 266 -3.23 27.63 43.34
CA THR A 266 -2.32 26.52 43.01
C THR A 266 -1.45 26.89 41.81
N PRO A 267 -0.13 27.12 41.99
CA PRO A 267 0.76 27.27 40.86
C PRO A 267 0.83 25.93 40.10
N LYS A 268 0.45 25.93 38.82
CA LYS A 268 0.72 24.81 37.90
C LYS A 268 2.23 24.71 37.66
N THR A 269 2.96 24.06 38.56
CA THR A 269 4.38 23.78 38.34
C THR A 269 4.52 22.73 37.23
N LYS A 270 5.12 23.11 36.10
CA LYS A 270 5.47 22.19 35.01
C LYS A 270 6.25 20.99 35.58
N PRO A 271 6.04 19.75 35.09
CA PRO A 271 6.72 18.57 35.60
C PRO A 271 8.23 18.68 35.32
N VAL A 272 9.01 19.04 36.34
CA VAL A 272 10.48 18.95 36.26
C VAL A 272 10.86 17.48 36.33
N THR A 273 11.71 17.04 35.42
CA THR A 273 12.20 15.67 35.26
C THR A 273 12.63 15.08 36.62
N ARG A 274 12.01 13.98 37.05
CA ARG A 274 12.14 13.36 38.40
C ARG A 274 13.58 13.26 38.94
N ALA A 275 14.57 13.07 38.06
CA ALA A 275 15.98 12.95 38.42
C ALA A 275 16.59 14.23 39.02
N LYS A 276 16.22 15.41 38.53
CA LYS A 276 16.74 16.70 39.03
C LYS A 276 16.07 17.10 40.35
N ILE A 277 14.79 16.75 40.48
CA ILE A 277 13.97 16.94 41.69
C ILE A 277 14.55 16.14 42.86
N MET A 278 14.85 14.85 42.72
CA MET A 278 15.38 14.04 43.84
C MET A 278 16.68 14.61 44.43
N ARG A 279 17.59 15.08 43.57
CA ARG A 279 18.87 15.66 44.00
C ARG A 279 18.70 17.00 44.73
N TRP A 280 17.74 17.82 44.29
CA TRP A 280 17.39 19.08 44.93
C TRP A 280 16.60 18.87 46.23
N TRP A 281 15.68 17.91 46.27
CA TRP A 281 14.88 17.56 47.45
C TRP A 281 15.72 17.03 48.60
N ARG A 282 16.75 16.21 48.32
CA ARG A 282 17.69 15.75 49.36
C ARG A 282 18.46 16.89 50.03
N LYS A 283 18.69 17.98 49.30
CA LYS A 283 19.41 19.18 49.81
C LYS A 283 18.49 20.16 50.54
N LYS A 284 17.18 20.17 50.22
CA LYS A 284 16.22 21.16 50.73
C LYS A 284 15.33 20.67 51.89
N ARG A 285 15.24 19.36 52.12
CA ARG A 285 14.44 18.76 53.21
C ARG A 285 14.93 19.06 54.63
N GLY A 286 16.13 19.63 54.80
CA GLY A 286 16.65 19.98 56.14
C GLY A 286 16.33 21.38 56.64
N LYS A 287 15.65 22.25 55.87
CA LYS A 287 15.62 23.69 56.21
C LYS A 287 14.41 24.53 55.76
N ALA A 288 13.38 23.96 55.14
CA ALA A 288 12.41 24.78 54.40
C ALA A 288 10.92 24.47 54.63
N GLU A 289 10.55 23.65 55.63
CA GLU A 289 9.15 23.24 55.83
C GLU A 289 8.42 24.01 56.95
N THR A 290 9.09 24.93 57.65
CA THR A 290 8.47 25.63 58.80
C THR A 290 8.17 27.11 58.60
N GLU A 291 8.57 27.76 57.50
CA GLU A 291 8.69 29.22 57.52
C GLU A 291 7.93 30.06 56.47
N LYS A 292 7.22 29.47 55.49
CA LYS A 292 6.66 30.28 54.38
C LYS A 292 5.22 29.98 53.96
N VAL A 293 4.38 29.63 54.93
CA VAL A 293 2.98 30.08 54.90
C VAL A 293 2.86 31.03 56.08
N LYS A 294 3.29 32.28 55.90
CA LYS A 294 2.91 33.36 56.82
C LYS A 294 1.39 33.31 56.90
N LYS A 295 0.89 32.83 58.03
CA LYS A 295 -0.53 32.78 58.39
C LYS A 295 -1.10 34.19 58.20
N PHE A 296 -1.77 34.44 57.08
CA PHE A 296 -2.52 35.67 56.92
C PHE A 296 -3.72 35.53 57.85
N PHE A 297 -3.72 36.36 58.90
CA PHE A 297 -4.58 36.28 60.08
C PHE A 297 -4.53 34.92 60.79
N PRO A 298 -3.78 34.76 61.90
CA PRO A 298 -4.03 33.64 62.80
C PRO A 298 -5.46 33.81 63.33
N ILE A 299 -6.44 33.18 62.68
CA ILE A 299 -7.84 33.23 63.11
C ILE A 299 -7.98 32.73 64.55
N THR A 300 -7.09 31.83 64.96
CA THR A 300 -6.90 31.40 66.34
C THR A 300 -6.65 32.56 67.30
N THR A 301 -5.95 33.62 66.88
CA THR A 301 -5.70 34.83 67.68
C THR A 301 -6.96 35.69 67.76
N ILE A 302 -7.72 35.85 66.67
CA ILE A 302 -8.98 36.58 66.69
C ILE A 302 -9.99 35.87 67.59
N TYR A 303 -10.13 34.55 67.45
CA TYR A 303 -11.00 33.73 68.28
C TYR A 303 -10.59 33.76 69.76
N LEU A 304 -9.29 33.78 70.05
CA LEU A 304 -8.78 33.91 71.43
C LEU A 304 -9.09 35.30 72.01
N VAL A 305 -8.98 36.36 71.22
CA VAL A 305 -9.38 37.72 71.66
C VAL A 305 -10.88 37.78 71.92
N CYS A 306 -11.73 37.27 71.02
CA CYS A 306 -13.18 37.21 71.24
C CYS A 306 -13.54 36.40 72.49
N LEU A 307 -12.85 35.27 72.73
CA LEU A 307 -13.04 34.46 73.94
C LEU A 307 -12.69 35.24 75.22
N LEU A 308 -11.59 36.01 75.20
CA LEU A 308 -11.20 36.85 76.33
C LEU A 308 -12.23 37.95 76.63
N VAL A 309 -12.77 38.60 75.60
CA VAL A 309 -13.82 39.63 75.77
C VAL A 309 -15.09 39.00 76.35
N ALA A 310 -15.54 37.84 75.82
CA ALA A 310 -16.68 37.13 76.37
C ALA A 310 -16.50 36.72 77.84
N ILE A 311 -15.29 36.33 78.25
CA ILE A 311 -14.98 36.04 79.67
C ILE A 311 -15.03 37.32 80.51
N LEU A 312 -14.52 38.44 80.01
CA LEU A 312 -14.59 39.73 80.69
C LEU A 312 -16.04 40.20 80.88
N ASP A 313 -16.91 39.99 79.90
CA ASP A 313 -18.34 40.31 80.02
C ASP A 313 -19.03 39.47 81.10
N ILE A 314 -18.71 38.16 81.16
CA ILE A 314 -19.24 37.27 82.19
C ILE A 314 -18.75 37.70 83.58
N VAL A 315 -17.48 38.10 83.71
CA VAL A 315 -16.93 38.61 84.96
C VAL A 315 -17.54 39.95 85.34
N ALA A 316 -17.72 40.88 84.40
CA ALA A 316 -18.35 42.17 84.64
C ALA A 316 -19.80 42.01 85.10
N TRP A 317 -20.56 41.12 84.46
CA TRP A 317 -21.90 40.75 84.90
C TRP A 317 -21.91 40.14 86.30
N ALA A 318 -20.96 39.26 86.63
CA ALA A 318 -20.83 38.64 87.95
C ALA A 318 -20.44 39.64 89.06
N VAL A 319 -19.64 40.65 88.74
CA VAL A 319 -19.24 41.72 89.69
C VAL A 319 -20.39 42.69 89.92
N ASP A 320 -21.15 43.07 88.89
CA ASP A 320 -22.32 43.94 89.06
C ASP A 320 -23.46 43.23 89.80
N LEU A 321 -23.58 41.90 89.66
CA LEU A 321 -24.43 41.08 90.53
C LEU A 321 -24.04 41.21 92.02
N ARG A 322 -22.74 41.29 92.33
CA ARG A 322 -22.27 41.53 93.71
C ARG A 322 -22.59 42.96 94.16
N GLY A 323 -22.48 43.94 93.26
CA GLY A 323 -22.89 45.33 93.53
C GLY A 323 -24.39 45.47 93.83
N LEU A 324 -25.24 44.71 93.13
CA LEU A 324 -26.69 44.66 93.38
C LEU A 324 -27.01 43.95 94.70
N VAL A 325 -26.28 42.88 95.05
CA VAL A 325 -26.40 42.18 96.34
C VAL A 325 -25.93 43.06 97.51
N ASP A 326 -24.85 43.82 97.35
CA ASP A 326 -24.34 44.78 98.35
C ASP A 326 -25.29 45.98 98.52
N TYR A 327 -25.92 46.45 97.44
CA TYR A 327 -26.94 47.50 97.50
C TYR A 327 -28.22 47.00 98.20
N LEU A 328 -28.64 45.76 97.93
CA LEU A 328 -29.78 45.12 98.60
C LEU A 328 -29.52 44.87 100.09
N THR A 329 -28.32 44.42 100.49
CA THR A 329 -27.97 44.23 101.91
C THR A 329 -27.83 45.55 102.67
N ARG A 330 -27.40 46.65 102.02
CA ARG A 330 -27.39 47.99 102.64
C ARG A 330 -28.76 48.66 102.73
N SER A 331 -29.65 48.43 101.77
CA SER A 331 -30.97 49.05 101.71
C SER A 331 -32.06 48.28 102.48
N LEU A 332 -31.88 46.97 102.69
CA LEU A 332 -32.76 46.11 103.47
C LEU A 332 -31.96 45.36 104.54
N PRO A 333 -31.61 46.00 105.67
CA PRO A 333 -30.81 45.37 106.73
C PRO A 333 -31.51 44.22 107.47
N TRP A 334 -32.78 43.93 107.18
CA TRP A 334 -33.56 42.84 107.78
C TRP A 334 -33.61 41.56 106.94
N LEU A 335 -32.78 41.46 105.90
CA LEU A 335 -32.65 40.25 105.07
C LEU A 335 -31.27 39.60 105.24
N ASN A 336 -30.87 39.45 106.51
CA ASN A 336 -29.86 38.49 106.95
C ASN A 336 -30.50 37.51 107.93
#